data_AF-A0A6J6KYB1-F1
#
_entry.id   AF-A0A6J6KYB1-F1
#
_cell.length_a   1.000
_cell.length_b   1.000
_cell.length_c   1.000
_cell.angle_alpha   90.00
_cell.angle_beta   90.00
_cell.angle_gamma   90.00
#
_symmetry.space_group_name_H-M   'P 1'
#
loop_
_entity.id
_entity.type
_entity.pdbx_description
1 polymer ?
#
loop_
_entity_poly.entity_id
_entity_poly.type
_entity_poly.pdbx_seq_one_letter_code
_entity_poly.pdbx_strand_id
1 'polypeptide(L)'
;MFNRKKGKDKGASTPKEQRFKTIREAYGVTKDVKPWIGAALAGIFLLVWAIGIVVGLVLGHPVYAAFLTLPLGVLASLFFFTRQAGSAAYSSIEGQIGAGASVLMAIRKGWTTTPAVAVSRNQEMVHRSVGRAGIVLVGEGGPAVKTLLADERKKTERFAPGVPITEFIVGNNEGQVKLNKLQKKLSKLPKKLSATQMREVRNRLKAVGGLSMPIPKGPMPKGVKVPKR
;
A
#
# COMPACT_ATOMS: atom_id res chain seq x y z
N MET A 1 21.18 13.05 -34.94
CA MET A 1 21.09 13.86 -33.70
C MET A 1 19.69 13.68 -33.14
N PHE A 2 19.51 12.86 -32.09
CA PHE A 2 18.20 12.56 -31.53
C PHE A 2 17.91 13.46 -30.33
N ASN A 3 16.85 14.26 -30.48
CA ASN A 3 16.39 15.28 -29.53
C ASN A 3 15.73 14.60 -28.32
N ARG A 4 16.47 14.44 -27.22
CA ARG A 4 15.97 13.86 -25.96
C ARG A 4 15.25 14.96 -25.17
N LYS A 5 13.92 15.05 -25.29
CA LYS A 5 13.07 15.81 -24.36
C LYS A 5 13.33 15.29 -22.93
N LYS A 6 14.11 16.03 -22.15
CA LYS A 6 14.25 15.83 -20.70
C LYS A 6 12.86 15.95 -20.06
N GLY A 7 12.41 14.86 -19.45
CA GLY A 7 11.24 14.87 -18.58
C GLY A 7 11.47 15.85 -17.45
N LYS A 8 10.57 16.82 -17.33
CA LYS A 8 10.53 17.76 -16.20
C LYS A 8 10.37 16.98 -14.90
N ASP A 9 11.30 17.21 -13.99
CA ASP A 9 11.23 16.84 -12.59
C ASP A 9 9.92 17.36 -11.98
N LYS A 10 9.04 16.44 -11.57
CA LYS A 10 7.79 16.75 -10.87
C LYS A 10 8.08 17.00 -9.39
N GLY A 11 8.63 18.17 -9.09
CA GLY A 11 8.72 18.75 -7.76
C GLY A 11 7.70 19.88 -7.59
N ALA A 12 6.85 19.77 -6.55
CA ALA A 12 6.21 20.88 -5.83
C ALA A 12 5.19 21.79 -6.57
N SER A 13 3.98 21.28 -6.80
CA SER A 13 2.69 21.91 -6.42
C SER A 13 1.55 21.21 -7.15
N THR A 14 0.89 20.24 -6.51
CA THR A 14 -0.37 19.67 -7.02
C THR A 14 -1.41 20.80 -7.09
N PRO A 15 -1.96 21.16 -8.26
CA PRO A 15 -2.99 22.19 -8.38
C PRO A 15 -4.15 21.89 -7.41
N LYS A 16 -4.74 22.93 -6.80
CA LYS A 16 -5.84 22.78 -5.82
C LYS A 16 -6.96 21.86 -6.35
N GLU A 17 -7.23 21.91 -7.65
CA GLU A 17 -8.17 21.02 -8.35
C GLU A 17 -7.87 19.53 -8.17
N GLN A 18 -6.60 19.13 -8.22
CA GLN A 18 -6.19 17.74 -7.99
C GLN A 18 -6.46 17.31 -6.54
N ARG A 19 -6.30 18.21 -5.57
CA ARG A 19 -6.61 17.91 -4.15
C ARG A 19 -8.10 17.72 -3.93
N PHE A 20 -8.94 18.58 -4.50
CA PHE A 20 -10.40 18.44 -4.42
C PHE A 20 -10.87 17.15 -5.10
N LYS A 21 -10.30 16.82 -6.26
CA LYS A 21 -10.59 15.57 -6.97
C LYS A 21 -10.24 14.35 -6.10
N THR A 22 -9.06 14.31 -5.50
CA THR A 22 -8.65 13.21 -4.60
C THR A 22 -9.58 13.07 -3.39
N ILE A 23 -9.99 14.18 -2.79
CA ILE A 23 -10.93 14.14 -1.65
C ILE A 23 -12.29 13.62 -2.09
N ARG A 24 -12.80 14.06 -3.25
CA ARG A 24 -14.08 13.60 -3.81
C ARG A 24 -14.06 12.11 -4.13
N GLU A 25 -12.98 11.63 -4.75
CA GLU A 25 -12.78 10.20 -5.04
C GLU A 25 -12.72 9.38 -3.76
N ALA A 26 -11.94 9.83 -2.76
CA ALA A 26 -11.87 9.17 -1.46
C ALA A 26 -13.24 9.14 -0.77
N TYR A 27 -14.03 10.21 -0.88
CA TYR A 27 -15.39 10.25 -0.34
C TYR A 27 -16.31 9.26 -1.05
N GLY A 28 -16.25 9.19 -2.39
CA GLY A 28 -17.00 8.21 -3.19
C GLY A 28 -16.74 6.78 -2.71
N VAL A 29 -15.48 6.36 -2.72
CA VAL A 29 -15.06 5.03 -2.24
C VAL A 29 -15.52 4.77 -0.80
N THR A 30 -15.41 5.79 0.07
CA THR A 30 -15.84 5.64 1.47
C THR A 30 -17.36 5.48 1.58
N LYS A 31 -18.13 6.23 0.81
CA LYS A 31 -19.60 6.18 0.80
C LYS A 31 -20.11 4.84 0.25
N ASP A 32 -19.46 4.30 -0.77
CA ASP A 32 -19.81 3.01 -1.35
C ASP A 32 -19.67 1.88 -0.34
N VAL A 33 -18.63 1.92 0.50
CA VAL A 33 -18.43 0.94 1.58
C VAL A 33 -19.25 1.29 2.83
N LYS A 34 -19.47 2.58 3.12
CA LYS A 34 -20.12 3.10 4.34
C LYS A 34 -21.10 4.22 4.00
N PRO A 35 -22.35 3.90 3.63
CA PRO A 35 -23.32 4.91 3.18
C PRO A 35 -23.68 5.95 4.26
N TRP A 36 -23.54 5.59 5.55
CA TRP A 36 -23.80 6.47 6.69
C TRP A 36 -22.74 7.57 6.90
N ILE A 37 -21.61 7.55 6.16
CA ILE A 37 -20.50 8.47 6.40
C ILE A 37 -20.93 9.94 6.27
N GLY A 38 -21.80 10.27 5.32
CA GLY A 38 -22.29 11.64 5.13
C GLY A 38 -23.01 12.17 6.37
N ALA A 39 -23.90 11.36 6.95
CA ALA A 39 -24.62 11.72 8.17
C ALA A 39 -23.68 11.84 9.38
N ALA A 40 -22.68 10.96 9.50
CA ALA A 40 -21.69 11.06 10.58
C ALA A 40 -20.80 12.30 10.47
N LEU A 41 -20.37 12.68 9.26
CA LEU A 41 -19.55 13.89 9.07
C LEU A 41 -20.33 15.17 9.41
N ALA A 42 -21.60 15.24 9.01
CA ALA A 42 -22.50 16.33 9.39
C ALA A 42 -22.76 16.33 10.91
N GLY A 43 -23.01 15.15 11.50
CA GLY A 43 -23.25 15.00 12.94
C GLY A 43 -22.05 15.44 13.79
N ILE A 44 -20.82 15.02 13.43
CA ILE A 44 -19.60 15.44 14.14
C ILE A 44 -19.36 16.94 14.01
N PHE A 45 -19.57 17.50 12.81
CA PHE A 45 -19.42 18.93 12.57
C PHE A 45 -20.38 19.73 13.46
N LEU A 46 -21.67 19.37 13.41
CA LEU A 46 -22.73 20.04 14.18
C LEU A 46 -22.50 19.87 15.69
N LEU A 47 -22.07 18.69 16.14
CA LEU A 47 -21.78 18.45 17.55
C LEU A 47 -20.67 19.36 18.06
N VAL A 48 -19.52 19.40 17.37
CA VAL A 48 -18.37 20.23 17.77
C VAL A 48 -18.73 21.72 17.70
N TRP A 49 -19.44 22.12 16.66
CA TRP A 49 -19.86 23.50 16.48
C TRP A 49 -20.87 23.94 17.54
N ALA A 50 -21.88 23.11 17.85
CA ALA A 50 -22.86 23.36 18.89
C ALA A 50 -22.21 23.46 20.28
N ILE A 51 -21.27 22.56 20.60
CA ILE A 51 -20.49 22.65 21.85
C ILE A 51 -19.76 24.00 21.93
N GLY A 52 -19.14 24.42 20.83
CA GLY A 52 -18.48 25.72 20.74
C GLY A 52 -19.41 26.91 21.00
N ILE A 53 -20.61 26.89 20.42
CA ILE A 53 -21.63 27.92 20.63
C ILE A 53 -22.09 27.94 22.10
N VAL A 54 -22.35 26.78 22.69
CA VAL A 54 -22.76 26.67 24.10
C VAL A 54 -21.68 27.23 25.04
N VAL A 55 -20.41 26.91 24.78
CA VAL A 55 -19.28 27.51 25.51
C VAL A 55 -19.23 29.03 25.33
N GLY A 56 -19.47 29.51 24.11
CA GLY A 56 -19.56 30.94 23.81
C GLY A 56 -20.70 31.66 24.52
N LEU A 57 -21.85 31.01 24.67
CA LEU A 57 -23.00 31.55 25.42
C LEU A 57 -22.65 31.74 26.89
N VAL A 58 -21.99 30.76 27.51
CA VAL A 58 -21.53 30.85 28.91
C VAL A 58 -20.50 31.97 29.09
N LEU A 59 -19.64 32.20 28.09
CA LEU A 59 -18.61 33.25 28.11
C LEU A 59 -19.10 34.63 27.64
N GLY A 60 -20.39 34.79 27.30
CA GLY A 60 -20.96 36.06 26.84
C GLY A 60 -20.59 36.48 25.42
N HIS A 61 -19.87 35.63 24.67
CA HIS A 61 -19.42 35.90 23.30
C HIS A 61 -19.79 34.77 22.32
N PRO A 62 -21.09 34.47 22.13
CA PRO A 62 -21.54 33.34 21.31
C PRO A 62 -21.11 33.45 19.84
N VAL A 63 -21.13 34.65 19.26
CA VAL A 63 -20.75 34.88 17.86
C VAL A 63 -19.25 34.61 17.63
N TYR A 64 -18.40 35.11 18.53
CA TYR A 64 -16.95 34.89 18.44
C TYR A 64 -16.60 33.41 18.62
N ALA A 65 -17.22 32.74 19.60
CA ALA A 65 -17.00 31.32 19.81
C ALA A 65 -17.49 30.48 18.62
N ALA A 66 -18.65 30.81 18.02
CA ALA A 66 -19.18 30.14 16.83
C ALA A 66 -18.23 30.25 15.63
N PHE A 67 -17.64 31.42 15.43
CA PHE A 67 -16.65 31.64 14.37
C PHE A 67 -15.36 30.85 14.62
N LEU A 68 -14.88 30.83 15.87
CA LEU A 68 -13.67 30.10 16.27
C LEU A 68 -13.83 28.58 16.19
N THR A 69 -15.01 28.06 16.53
CA THR A 69 -15.27 26.60 16.54
C THR A 69 -15.69 26.05 15.19
N LEU A 70 -16.10 26.89 14.24
CA LEU A 70 -16.41 26.47 12.87
C LEU A 70 -15.25 25.72 12.19
N PRO A 71 -14.00 26.26 12.12
CA PRO A 71 -12.88 25.51 11.55
C PRO A 71 -12.50 24.28 12.39
N LEU A 72 -12.72 24.29 13.71
CA LEU A 72 -12.50 23.13 14.56
C LEU A 72 -13.49 22.00 14.26
N GLY A 73 -14.76 22.31 13.99
CA GLY A 73 -15.77 21.35 13.56
C GLY A 73 -15.39 20.72 12.22
N VAL A 74 -14.96 21.52 11.24
CA VAL A 74 -14.47 21.00 9.95
C VAL A 74 -13.27 20.08 10.15
N LEU A 75 -12.32 20.48 10.99
CA LEU A 75 -11.11 19.69 11.26
C LEU A 75 -11.45 18.36 11.95
N ALA A 76 -12.37 18.37 12.92
CA ALA A 76 -12.82 17.16 13.61
C ALA A 76 -13.50 16.18 12.63
N SER A 77 -14.40 16.67 11.77
CA SER A 77 -15.02 15.85 10.73
C SER A 77 -13.99 15.32 9.73
N LEU A 78 -13.01 16.12 9.33
CA LEU A 78 -11.95 15.68 8.41
C LEU A 78 -11.03 14.62 9.05
N PHE A 79 -10.72 14.75 10.33
CA PHE A 79 -9.93 13.76 11.08
C PHE A 79 -10.66 12.41 11.13
N PHE A 80 -11.95 12.44 11.47
CA PHE A 80 -12.79 11.24 11.45
C PHE A 80 -12.90 10.65 10.04
N PHE A 81 -13.14 11.48 9.03
CA PHE A 81 -13.19 11.07 7.61
C PHE A 81 -11.91 10.35 7.20
N THR A 82 -10.74 10.93 7.50
CA THR A 82 -9.43 10.35 7.13
C THR A 82 -9.25 8.96 7.74
N ARG A 83 -9.63 8.81 9.01
CA ARG A 83 -9.60 7.52 9.69
C ARG A 83 -10.51 6.51 9.00
N GLN A 84 -11.67 6.97 8.55
CA GLN A 84 -12.69 6.10 8.00
C GLN A 84 -12.44 5.71 6.54
N ALA A 85 -11.93 6.65 5.74
CA ALA A 85 -11.54 6.48 4.35
C ALA A 85 -10.40 5.47 4.20
N GLY A 86 -9.41 5.49 5.09
CA GLY A 86 -8.33 4.50 5.06
C GLY A 86 -8.84 3.07 5.24
N SER A 87 -9.80 2.84 6.14
CA SER A 87 -10.40 1.52 6.31
C SER A 87 -11.27 1.13 5.12
N ALA A 88 -12.03 2.07 4.56
CA ALA A 88 -12.90 1.80 3.41
C ALA A 88 -12.09 1.46 2.15
N ALA A 89 -10.99 2.19 1.91
CA ALA A 89 -10.10 1.95 0.78
C ALA A 89 -9.49 0.55 0.79
N TYR A 90 -9.19 -0.03 1.96
CA TYR A 90 -8.73 -1.42 2.05
C TYR A 90 -9.84 -2.43 1.79
N SER A 91 -11.05 -2.16 2.29
CA SER A 91 -12.20 -3.04 2.05
C SER A 91 -12.67 -3.02 0.59
N SER A 92 -12.55 -1.88 -0.12
CA SER A 92 -12.96 -1.77 -1.53
C SER A 92 -12.05 -2.54 -2.49
N ILE A 93 -10.81 -2.80 -2.10
CA ILE A 93 -9.83 -3.57 -2.90
C ILE A 93 -9.70 -5.02 -2.40
N GLU A 94 -10.39 -5.40 -1.33
CA GLU A 94 -10.33 -6.75 -0.79
C GLU A 94 -10.97 -7.74 -1.77
N GLY A 95 -10.25 -8.83 -2.08
CA GLY A 95 -10.67 -9.81 -3.09
C GLY A 95 -10.24 -9.48 -4.53
N GLN A 96 -9.63 -8.31 -4.77
CA GLN A 96 -9.00 -8.04 -6.06
C GLN A 96 -7.61 -8.67 -6.16
N ILE A 97 -7.26 -9.13 -7.35
CA ILE A 97 -5.91 -9.63 -7.67
C ILE A 97 -4.93 -8.45 -7.56
N GLY A 98 -3.83 -8.60 -6.82
CA GLY A 98 -2.85 -7.54 -6.57
C GLY A 98 -3.10 -6.70 -5.31
N ALA A 99 -4.18 -6.97 -4.56
CA ALA A 99 -4.58 -6.13 -3.44
C ALA A 99 -3.57 -6.12 -2.29
N GLY A 100 -3.05 -7.28 -1.89
CA GLY A 100 -1.97 -7.43 -0.92
C GLY A 100 -0.70 -6.70 -1.37
N ALA A 101 -0.33 -6.78 -2.65
CA ALA A 101 0.77 -6.00 -3.22
C ALA A 101 0.60 -4.49 -2.94
N SER A 102 -0.58 -3.96 -3.24
CA SER A 102 -0.89 -2.54 -3.11
C SER A 102 -0.76 -2.06 -1.66
N VAL A 103 -1.23 -2.86 -0.69
CA VAL A 103 -1.11 -2.55 0.73
C VAL A 103 0.34 -2.57 1.19
N LEU A 104 1.12 -3.56 0.75
CA LEU A 104 2.54 -3.66 1.09
C LEU A 104 3.38 -2.54 0.47
N MET A 105 3.01 -2.04 -0.70
CA MET A 105 3.65 -0.89 -1.35
C MET A 105 3.23 0.44 -0.72
N ALA A 106 2.03 0.52 -0.14
CA ALA A 106 1.56 1.71 0.58
C ALA A 106 2.36 1.98 1.88
N ILE A 107 3.11 1.00 2.39
CA ILE A 107 3.96 1.16 3.59
C ILE A 107 5.17 2.05 3.26
N ARG A 108 5.11 3.31 3.68
CA ARG A 108 6.15 4.30 3.34
C ARG A 108 7.48 4.14 4.09
N LYS A 109 7.48 3.55 5.29
CA LYS A 109 8.67 3.56 6.18
C LYS A 109 9.05 2.16 6.62
N GLY A 110 10.35 1.87 6.53
CA GLY A 110 10.99 0.70 7.15
C GLY A 110 10.82 -0.62 6.40
N TRP A 111 10.03 -0.64 5.32
CA TRP A 111 9.79 -1.81 4.48
C TRP A 111 10.11 -1.50 3.02
N THR A 112 10.59 -2.50 2.29
CA THR A 112 10.75 -2.44 0.85
C THR A 112 10.11 -3.68 0.26
N THR A 113 9.08 -3.46 -0.55
CA THR A 113 8.27 -4.54 -1.12
C THR A 113 8.64 -4.74 -2.58
N THR A 114 8.92 -5.97 -2.95
CA THR A 114 8.99 -6.44 -4.33
C THR A 114 7.71 -7.23 -4.61
N PRO A 115 6.80 -6.69 -5.44
CA PRO A 115 5.56 -7.39 -5.76
C PRO A 115 5.81 -8.55 -6.75
N ALA A 116 4.91 -9.55 -6.74
CA ALA A 116 4.87 -10.64 -7.73
C ALA A 116 6.22 -11.34 -7.97
N VAL A 117 6.86 -11.78 -6.89
CA VAL A 117 8.15 -12.51 -6.95
C VAL A 117 7.94 -13.94 -7.47
N ALA A 118 6.79 -14.53 -7.16
CA ALA A 118 6.33 -15.77 -7.75
C ALA A 118 4.86 -15.59 -8.14
N VAL A 119 4.47 -16.15 -9.29
CA VAL A 119 3.11 -16.06 -9.82
C VAL A 119 2.71 -17.42 -10.40
N SER A 120 1.53 -17.91 -10.05
CA SER A 120 0.92 -19.11 -10.63
C SER A 120 0.24 -18.79 -11.96
N ARG A 121 -0.04 -19.82 -12.77
CA ARG A 121 -0.87 -19.69 -13.98
C ARG A 121 -2.25 -19.09 -13.68
N ASN A 122 -2.78 -19.33 -12.48
CA ASN A 122 -4.07 -18.81 -12.01
C ASN A 122 -3.98 -17.42 -11.39
N GLN A 123 -2.91 -16.66 -11.66
CA GLN A 123 -2.68 -15.30 -11.15
C GLN A 123 -2.61 -15.17 -9.62
N GLU A 124 -2.44 -16.29 -8.91
CA GLU A 124 -2.05 -16.28 -7.50
C GLU A 124 -0.60 -15.79 -7.40
N MET A 125 -0.29 -14.98 -6.40
CA MET A 125 1.02 -14.35 -6.34
C MET A 125 1.58 -14.27 -4.93
N VAL A 126 2.91 -14.27 -4.87
CA VAL A 126 3.69 -14.08 -3.66
C VAL A 126 4.47 -12.78 -3.78
N HIS A 127 4.30 -11.93 -2.77
CA HIS A 127 5.03 -10.69 -2.60
C HIS A 127 6.10 -10.89 -1.54
N ARG A 128 7.21 -10.16 -1.70
CA ARG A 128 8.29 -10.17 -0.72
C ARG A 128 8.51 -8.78 -0.18
N SER A 129 8.43 -8.64 1.13
CA SER A 129 8.70 -7.40 1.85
C SER A 129 9.92 -7.58 2.74
N VAL A 130 10.91 -6.71 2.59
CA VAL A 130 12.15 -6.73 3.39
C VAL A 130 12.14 -5.54 4.34
N GLY A 131 12.32 -5.81 5.63
CA GLY A 131 12.33 -4.79 6.67
C GLY A 131 13.23 -5.17 7.84
N ARG A 132 13.19 -4.36 8.92
CA ARG A 132 14.00 -4.62 10.13
C ARG A 132 13.58 -5.89 10.89
N ALA A 133 12.40 -6.42 10.62
CA ALA A 133 11.96 -7.68 11.20
C ALA A 133 12.50 -8.91 10.46
N GLY A 134 13.15 -8.72 9.30
CA GLY A 134 13.55 -9.79 8.40
C GLY A 134 12.80 -9.71 7.07
N ILE A 135 12.55 -10.88 6.49
CA ILE A 135 11.88 -11.04 5.20
C ILE A 135 10.47 -11.54 5.48
N VAL A 136 9.48 -10.87 4.90
CA VAL A 136 8.08 -11.26 4.99
C VAL A 136 7.60 -11.67 3.61
N LEU A 137 7.15 -12.90 3.47
CA LEU A 137 6.51 -13.41 2.27
C LEU A 137 5.00 -13.33 2.47
N VAL A 138 4.32 -12.68 1.53
CA VAL A 138 2.87 -12.49 1.58
C VAL A 138 2.26 -13.10 0.34
N GLY A 139 1.51 -14.18 0.51
CA GLY A 139 0.74 -14.82 -0.54
C GLY A 139 -0.66 -14.23 -0.63
N GLU A 140 -1.15 -14.04 -1.85
CA GLU A 140 -2.54 -13.72 -2.14
C GLU A 140 -3.09 -14.58 -3.28
N GLY A 141 -4.39 -14.87 -3.23
CA GLY A 141 -5.07 -15.74 -4.19
C GLY A 141 -5.59 -17.03 -3.55
N GLY A 142 -5.63 -18.09 -4.35
CA GLY A 142 -6.23 -19.38 -4.02
C GLY A 142 -5.29 -20.38 -3.32
N PRO A 143 -5.67 -21.68 -3.30
CA PRO A 143 -4.97 -22.71 -2.54
C PRO A 143 -3.50 -22.95 -2.94
N ALA A 144 -3.13 -22.72 -4.21
CA ALA A 144 -1.77 -22.99 -4.68
C ALA A 144 -0.73 -21.96 -4.17
N VAL A 145 -1.18 -20.89 -3.50
CA VAL A 145 -0.31 -19.89 -2.87
C VAL A 145 0.56 -20.50 -1.76
N LYS A 146 0.09 -21.57 -1.09
CA LYS A 146 0.88 -22.27 -0.06
C LYS A 146 2.13 -22.92 -0.66
N THR A 147 1.99 -23.53 -1.82
CA THR A 147 3.11 -24.13 -2.55
C THR A 147 4.07 -23.06 -3.02
N LEU A 148 3.56 -21.96 -3.60
CA LEU A 148 4.40 -20.83 -4.02
C LEU A 148 5.17 -20.21 -2.85
N LEU A 149 4.54 -20.08 -1.68
CA LEU A 149 5.19 -19.58 -0.47
C LEU A 149 6.31 -20.52 0.00
N ALA A 150 6.07 -21.83 0.00
CA ALA A 150 7.08 -22.82 0.39
C ALA A 150 8.30 -22.78 -0.54
N ASP A 151 8.07 -22.67 -1.85
CA ASP A 151 9.14 -22.59 -2.85
C ASP A 151 9.94 -21.28 -2.72
N GLU A 152 9.24 -20.14 -2.57
CA GLU A 152 9.89 -18.85 -2.38
C GLU A 152 10.62 -18.77 -1.04
N ARG A 153 10.12 -19.44 0.02
CA ARG A 153 10.85 -19.56 1.29
C ARG A 153 12.15 -20.31 1.11
N LYS A 154 12.13 -21.50 0.52
CA LYS A 154 13.35 -22.30 0.27
C LYS A 154 14.36 -21.51 -0.57
N LYS A 155 13.88 -20.79 -1.59
CA LYS A 155 14.69 -19.91 -2.42
C LYS A 155 15.32 -18.79 -1.59
N THR A 156 14.50 -18.08 -0.82
CA THR A 156 14.92 -16.97 0.03
C THR A 156 15.94 -17.40 1.08
N GLU A 157 15.75 -18.56 1.70
CA GLU A 157 16.65 -19.11 2.72
C GLU A 157 18.04 -19.44 2.16
N ARG A 158 18.14 -19.91 0.91
CA ARG A 158 19.43 -20.10 0.22
C ARG A 158 20.17 -18.79 -0.01
N PHE A 159 19.45 -17.71 -0.32
CA PHE A 159 20.06 -16.42 -0.69
C PHE A 159 20.28 -15.48 0.50
N ALA A 160 19.55 -15.68 1.59
CA ALA A 160 19.65 -14.89 2.81
C ALA A 160 19.65 -15.81 4.05
N PRO A 161 20.70 -16.66 4.21
CA PRO A 161 20.79 -17.56 5.35
C PRO A 161 20.86 -16.79 6.68
N GLY A 162 20.21 -17.33 7.71
CA GLY A 162 20.16 -16.73 9.06
C GLY A 162 19.23 -15.53 9.22
N VAL A 163 18.53 -15.11 8.16
CA VAL A 163 17.53 -14.03 8.23
C VAL A 163 16.17 -14.61 8.61
N PRO A 164 15.44 -14.03 9.59
CA PRO A 164 14.08 -14.45 9.91
C PRO A 164 13.14 -14.30 8.71
N ILE A 165 12.49 -15.39 8.32
CA ILE A 165 11.45 -15.40 7.27
C ILE A 165 10.10 -15.60 7.97
N THR A 166 9.13 -14.76 7.65
CA THR A 166 7.74 -14.86 8.15
C THR A 166 6.79 -14.92 6.96
N GLU A 167 5.82 -15.82 7.01
CA GLU A 167 4.84 -16.01 5.95
C GLU A 167 3.46 -15.51 6.39
N PHE A 168 2.75 -14.84 5.49
CA PHE A 168 1.35 -14.50 5.65
C PHE A 168 0.58 -14.86 4.39
N ILE A 169 -0.65 -15.31 4.57
CA ILE A 169 -1.61 -15.49 3.48
C ILE A 169 -2.71 -14.44 3.67
N VAL A 170 -2.96 -13.64 2.64
CA VAL A 170 -4.03 -12.65 2.63
C VAL A 170 -5.36 -13.33 2.36
N GLY A 171 -6.37 -12.99 3.14
CA GLY A 171 -7.74 -13.43 2.92
C GLY A 171 -8.59 -13.40 4.19
N ASN A 172 -9.80 -13.96 4.08
CA ASN A 172 -10.84 -13.88 5.11
C ASN A 172 -11.02 -15.15 5.95
N ASN A 173 -10.36 -16.25 5.58
CA ASN A 173 -10.52 -17.54 6.26
C ASN A 173 -9.64 -17.64 7.51
N GLU A 174 -9.87 -18.68 8.31
CA GLU A 174 -9.02 -18.97 9.47
C GLU A 174 -7.55 -19.17 9.07
N GLY A 175 -6.65 -18.64 9.89
CA GLY A 175 -5.21 -18.62 9.61
C GLY A 175 -4.77 -17.56 8.58
N GLN A 176 -5.70 -16.92 7.87
CA GLN A 176 -5.40 -15.83 6.92
C GLN A 176 -5.42 -14.46 7.60
N VAL A 177 -4.80 -13.48 6.95
CA VAL A 177 -4.71 -12.10 7.41
C VAL A 177 -5.58 -11.24 6.53
N LYS A 178 -6.62 -10.65 7.13
CA LYS A 178 -7.45 -9.64 6.46
C LYS A 178 -6.60 -8.49 5.95
N LEU A 179 -6.97 -7.96 4.79
CA LEU A 179 -6.16 -6.98 4.09
C LEU A 179 -5.91 -5.70 4.92
N ASN A 180 -6.95 -5.22 5.60
CA ASN A 180 -6.90 -4.07 6.50
C ASN A 180 -6.00 -4.27 7.75
N LYS A 181 -5.69 -5.52 8.11
CA LYS A 181 -4.83 -5.86 9.27
C LYS A 181 -3.40 -6.18 8.86
N LEU A 182 -3.12 -6.37 7.57
CA LEU A 182 -1.79 -6.76 7.06
C LEU A 182 -0.70 -5.77 7.50
N GLN A 183 -0.90 -4.48 7.26
CA GLN A 183 0.07 -3.44 7.65
C GLN A 183 0.33 -3.44 9.17
N LYS A 184 -0.73 -3.63 9.99
CA LYS A 184 -0.64 -3.68 11.45
C LYS A 184 0.10 -4.94 11.92
N LYS A 185 -0.05 -6.08 11.24
CA LYS A 185 0.73 -7.29 11.55
C LYS A 185 2.21 -7.08 11.25
N LEU A 186 2.54 -6.55 10.07
CA LEU A 186 3.93 -6.27 9.70
C LEU A 186 4.61 -5.29 10.67
N SER A 187 3.91 -4.24 11.10
CA SER A 187 4.48 -3.25 12.02
C SER A 187 4.75 -3.80 13.43
N LYS A 188 4.04 -4.85 13.84
CA LYS A 188 4.18 -5.51 15.15
C LYS A 188 5.28 -6.57 15.19
N LEU A 189 5.87 -6.93 14.06
CA LEU A 189 6.93 -7.93 14.04
C LEU A 189 8.18 -7.44 14.81
N PRO A 190 8.85 -8.33 15.57
CA PRO A 190 10.04 -7.96 16.33
C PRO A 190 11.17 -7.56 15.38
N LYS A 191 11.85 -6.46 15.70
CA LYS A 191 12.98 -5.95 14.90
C LYS A 191 14.24 -6.76 15.19
N LYS A 192 14.43 -7.86 14.45
CA LYS A 192 15.57 -8.76 14.61
C LYS A 192 16.85 -8.33 13.86
N LEU A 193 16.73 -7.42 12.89
CA LEU A 193 17.86 -6.94 12.10
C LEU A 193 18.26 -5.50 12.44
N SER A 194 19.56 -5.24 12.39
CA SER A 194 20.11 -3.89 12.35
C SER A 194 19.79 -3.21 11.00
N ALA A 195 19.94 -1.88 10.93
CA ALA A 195 19.71 -1.15 9.69
C ALA A 195 20.69 -1.57 8.58
N THR A 196 21.95 -1.85 8.95
CA THR A 196 23.01 -2.29 8.03
C THR A 196 22.71 -3.69 7.51
N GLN A 197 22.41 -4.65 8.40
CA GLN A 197 22.03 -6.02 8.03
C GLN A 197 20.81 -6.02 7.09
N MET A 198 19.79 -5.23 7.38
CA MET A 198 18.62 -5.11 6.51
C MET A 198 18.97 -4.60 5.10
N ARG A 199 19.89 -3.61 5.00
CA ARG A 199 20.37 -3.11 3.70
C ARG A 199 21.15 -4.17 2.93
N GLU A 200 22.00 -4.93 3.60
CA GLU A 200 22.72 -6.05 2.97
C GLU A 200 21.76 -7.11 2.45
N VAL A 201 20.80 -7.54 3.27
CA VAL A 201 19.76 -8.51 2.88
C VAL A 201 19.00 -8.01 1.66
N ARG A 202 18.61 -6.74 1.66
CA ARG A 202 17.94 -6.11 0.52
C ARG A 202 18.82 -6.16 -0.74
N ASN A 203 20.12 -5.85 -0.62
CA ASN A 203 21.04 -5.86 -1.76
C ASN A 203 21.25 -7.27 -2.31
N ARG A 204 21.41 -8.28 -1.45
CA ARG A 204 21.52 -9.70 -1.85
C ARG A 204 20.27 -10.16 -2.59
N LEU A 205 19.09 -9.91 -2.03
CA LEU A 205 17.82 -10.29 -2.65
C LEU A 205 17.53 -9.51 -3.94
N LYS A 206 18.03 -8.28 -4.08
CA LYS A 206 17.93 -7.51 -5.33
C LYS A 206 18.87 -8.05 -6.41
N ALA A 207 20.07 -8.51 -6.05
CA ALA A 207 21.01 -9.13 -6.98
C ALA A 207 20.48 -10.46 -7.53
N VAL A 208 19.72 -11.19 -6.70
CA VAL A 208 19.03 -12.43 -7.10
C VAL A 208 17.72 -12.15 -7.84
N GLY A 209 17.09 -11.01 -7.53
CA GLY A 209 15.73 -10.66 -7.92
C GLY A 209 15.65 -10.00 -9.29
N GLY A 210 15.44 -10.81 -10.32
CA GLY A 210 14.78 -10.43 -11.56
C GLY A 210 13.87 -11.56 -11.98
N LEU A 211 12.65 -11.24 -12.45
CA LEU A 211 11.89 -12.17 -13.29
C LEU A 211 12.82 -12.59 -14.42
N SER A 212 13.32 -13.82 -14.40
CA SER A 212 13.78 -14.49 -15.60
C SER A 212 12.55 -14.81 -16.44
N MET A 213 11.80 -13.78 -16.86
CA MET A 213 10.94 -13.95 -18.01
C MET A 213 11.89 -14.35 -19.13
N PRO A 214 11.66 -15.49 -19.80
CA PRO A 214 12.40 -15.79 -21.00
C PRO A 214 12.13 -14.59 -21.92
N ILE A 215 13.17 -13.81 -22.20
CA ILE A 215 13.11 -12.75 -23.19
C ILE A 215 12.51 -13.42 -24.43
N PRO A 216 11.35 -12.95 -24.96
CA PRO A 216 10.78 -13.52 -26.17
C PRO A 216 11.87 -13.44 -27.22
N LYS A 217 12.42 -14.60 -27.60
CA LYS A 217 13.46 -14.64 -28.61
C LYS A 217 12.82 -14.08 -29.87
N GLY A 218 13.25 -12.89 -30.27
CA GLY A 218 12.82 -12.28 -31.53
C GLY A 218 13.04 -13.28 -32.67
N PRO A 219 12.29 -13.17 -33.76
CA PRO A 219 12.44 -14.08 -34.89
C PRO A 219 13.91 -14.14 -35.30
N MET A 220 14.47 -15.36 -35.30
CA MET A 220 15.85 -15.62 -35.67
C MET A 220 16.14 -15.01 -37.05
N PRO A 221 17.18 -14.17 -37.23
CA PRO A 221 17.52 -13.65 -38.56
C PRO A 221 17.80 -14.81 -39.52
N LYS A 222 16.96 -14.97 -40.53
CA LYS A 222 17.18 -15.93 -41.61
C LYS A 222 18.36 -15.45 -42.45
N GLY A 223 19.50 -16.12 -42.27
CA GLY A 223 20.53 -16.34 -43.28
C GLY A 223 20.99 -15.12 -44.07
N VAL A 224 21.91 -14.34 -43.51
CA VAL A 224 22.79 -13.51 -44.33
C VAL A 224 23.78 -14.46 -45.01
N LYS A 225 23.59 -14.70 -46.32
CA LYS A 225 24.57 -15.42 -47.14
C LYS A 225 25.87 -14.61 -47.17
N VAL A 226 26.95 -15.21 -46.71
CA VAL A 226 28.31 -14.64 -46.82
C VAL A 226 28.69 -14.63 -48.30
N PRO A 227 29.06 -13.47 -48.89
CA PRO A 227 29.49 -13.42 -50.28
C PRO A 227 30.87 -14.07 -50.40
N LYS A 228 31.00 -15.06 -51.29
CA LYS A 228 32.30 -15.62 -51.68
C LYS A 228 33.06 -14.60 -52.53
N ARG A 229 34.34 -14.42 -52.20
CA ARG A 229 35.35 -13.82 -53.09
C ARG A 229 35.72 -14.78 -54.21
#